data_AF-A0A8B7JL62-F1
#
_entry.id   AF-A0A8B7JL62-F1
#
_cell.length_a   1.000
_cell.length_b   1.000
_cell.length_c   1.000
_cell.angle_alpha   90.00
_cell.angle_beta   90.00
_cell.angle_gamma   90.00
#
_symmetry.space_group_name_H-M   'P 1'
#
loop_
_entity.id
_entity.type
_entity.pdbx_description
1 polymer ?
#
loop_
_entity_poly.entity_id
_entity_poly.type
_entity_poly.pdbx_seq_one_letter_code
_entity_poly.pdbx_strand_id
1 'polypeptide(L)'
;KPLKLSLATEEIATFYAKMLDHEYTTKEIFQNNFFNDWRKIDCGSSLAVLHAQGKPLKLSLATEEIATFYAKMLDHEYTTKEIFQNNFFNDWRKEMTPKEQKIIKRLDKCDFREIHKYFVDKSEARKALSKEEKQKLKEEADKIQEEYGYCILDGHREKIGNFKTEPPGLFRGRGDHPKMGMLKKRIMPEDVVINCSKDSKIPEPPAGHKWKEVRFDNTVTWLASWTENIQNSLKYIMLNPSSKLK
;
A
#
# COMPACT_ATOMS: atom_id res chain seq x y z
N LYS A 1 -30.38 6.33 -8.93
CA LYS A 1 -30.24 5.38 -7.79
C LYS A 1 -28.82 5.51 -7.26
N PRO A 2 -28.59 5.68 -5.94
CA PRO A 2 -27.23 5.74 -5.42
C PRO A 2 -26.54 4.42 -5.74
N LEU A 3 -25.35 4.52 -6.35
CA LEU A 3 -24.48 3.38 -6.63
C LEU A 3 -24.10 2.72 -5.29
N LYS A 4 -24.54 1.48 -5.09
CA LYS A 4 -24.07 0.63 -4.00
C LYS A 4 -22.81 -0.09 -4.47
N LEU A 5 -21.75 0.00 -3.67
CA LEU A 5 -20.64 -0.95 -3.74
C LEU A 5 -21.17 -2.35 -3.43
N SER A 6 -20.56 -3.39 -4.01
CA SER A 6 -20.71 -4.73 -3.46
C SER A 6 -20.02 -4.74 -2.10
N LEU A 7 -20.64 -5.40 -1.10
CA LEU A 7 -20.09 -5.56 0.25
C LEU A 7 -18.60 -5.96 0.24
N ALA A 8 -18.22 -6.79 -0.74
CA ALA A 8 -16.86 -7.25 -0.97
C ALA A 8 -15.84 -6.13 -1.23
N THR A 9 -16.18 -5.03 -1.90
CA THR A 9 -15.20 -3.97 -2.24
C THR A 9 -14.94 -3.02 -1.07
N GLU A 10 -15.95 -2.81 -0.22
CA GLU A 10 -15.84 -2.06 1.04
C GLU A 10 -15.15 -2.88 2.14
N GLU A 11 -15.40 -4.19 2.15
CA GLU A 11 -14.66 -5.13 2.98
C GLU A 11 -13.21 -5.19 2.50
N ILE A 12 -12.88 -5.49 1.23
CA ILE A 12 -11.50 -5.68 0.72
C ILE A 12 -10.52 -4.54 1.06
N ALA A 13 -10.87 -3.26 0.87
CA ALA A 13 -9.96 -2.14 1.19
C ALA A 13 -9.75 -1.94 2.70
N THR A 14 -10.69 -2.39 3.52
CA THR A 14 -10.68 -2.36 4.99
C THR A 14 -10.13 -3.67 5.57
N PHE A 15 -10.29 -4.77 4.85
CA PHE A 15 -9.91 -6.16 5.10
C PHE A 15 -8.42 -6.33 4.83
N TYR A 16 -7.85 -5.80 3.75
CA TYR A 16 -6.39 -5.82 3.51
C TYR A 16 -5.57 -5.06 4.55
N ALA A 17 -6.17 -4.08 5.25
CA ALA A 17 -5.55 -3.41 6.38
C ALA A 17 -5.73 -4.15 7.72
N LYS A 18 -6.61 -5.17 7.77
CA LYS A 18 -6.98 -5.96 8.95
C LYS A 18 -6.59 -7.46 8.88
N MET A 19 -6.23 -7.97 7.71
CA MET A 19 -6.10 -9.41 7.40
C MET A 19 -4.68 -9.95 7.34
N LEU A 20 -3.66 -9.10 7.50
CA LEU A 20 -2.28 -9.60 7.44
C LEU A 20 -2.00 -10.66 8.52
N ASP A 21 -2.81 -10.73 9.59
CA ASP A 21 -2.53 -11.56 10.77
C ASP A 21 -3.74 -12.39 11.31
N HIS A 22 -4.76 -12.66 10.48
CA HIS A 22 -5.89 -13.50 10.92
C HIS A 22 -5.72 -14.97 10.53
N GLU A 23 -6.04 -15.89 11.46
CA GLU A 23 -5.96 -17.37 11.35
C GLU A 23 -6.73 -17.98 10.15
N TYR A 24 -7.53 -17.19 9.42
CA TYR A 24 -8.30 -17.64 8.25
C TYR A 24 -7.46 -17.75 6.96
N THR A 25 -6.24 -17.21 6.97
CA THR A 25 -5.30 -17.16 5.82
C THR A 25 -4.58 -18.48 5.55
N THR A 26 -4.65 -19.43 6.48
CA THR A 26 -4.04 -20.77 6.38
C THR A 26 -4.97 -21.82 5.77
N LYS A 27 -6.26 -21.50 5.55
CA LYS A 27 -7.23 -22.43 4.97
C LYS A 27 -7.03 -22.53 3.46
N GLU A 28 -6.93 -23.75 2.95
CA GLU A 28 -6.73 -24.08 1.52
C GLU A 28 -7.78 -23.40 0.60
N ILE A 29 -8.98 -23.14 1.12
CA ILE A 29 -10.06 -22.40 0.42
C ILE A 29 -9.69 -20.91 0.19
N PHE A 30 -9.02 -20.25 1.14
CA PHE A 30 -8.58 -18.86 0.99
C PHE A 30 -7.42 -18.72 0.01
N GLN A 31 -6.46 -19.66 0.03
CA GLN A 31 -5.31 -19.67 -0.91
C GLN A 31 -5.75 -19.98 -2.34
N ASN A 32 -6.69 -20.92 -2.50
CA ASN A 32 -7.30 -21.20 -3.80
C ASN A 32 -8.17 -20.03 -4.29
N ASN A 33 -8.78 -19.22 -3.41
CA ASN A 33 -9.59 -18.06 -3.80
C ASN A 33 -8.78 -16.75 -3.95
N PHE A 34 -7.63 -16.57 -3.29
CA PHE A 34 -6.79 -15.37 -3.35
C PHE A 34 -6.37 -15.00 -4.79
N PHE A 35 -6.18 -16.00 -5.66
CA PHE A 35 -5.95 -15.81 -7.09
C PHE A 35 -7.14 -16.18 -7.99
N ASN A 36 -8.13 -16.96 -7.51
CA ASN A 36 -9.31 -17.36 -8.32
C ASN A 36 -10.54 -16.45 -8.15
N ASP A 37 -10.76 -15.78 -7.01
CA ASP A 37 -11.83 -14.78 -6.84
C ASP A 37 -11.58 -13.56 -7.73
N TRP A 38 -10.31 -13.17 -7.92
CA TRP A 38 -9.97 -12.15 -8.92
C TRP A 38 -10.28 -12.62 -10.36
N ARG A 39 -10.34 -13.93 -10.64
CA ARG A 39 -10.72 -14.48 -11.95
C ARG A 39 -12.22 -14.79 -12.09
N LYS A 40 -13.03 -14.73 -11.02
CA LYS A 40 -14.45 -15.13 -11.02
C LYS A 40 -15.44 -14.04 -10.59
N ILE A 41 -15.01 -12.79 -10.41
CA ILE A 41 -15.98 -11.68 -10.37
C ILE A 41 -16.46 -11.43 -11.80
N ASP A 42 -17.57 -12.10 -12.09
CA ASP A 42 -18.38 -11.96 -13.27
C ASP A 42 -18.67 -10.47 -13.58
N CYS A 43 -18.51 -10.17 -14.86
CA CYS A 43 -19.01 -9.05 -15.63
C CYS A 43 -20.13 -8.23 -14.95
N GLY A 44 -19.83 -7.07 -14.33
CA GLY A 44 -20.94 -6.24 -13.87
C GLY A 44 -20.72 -4.94 -13.11
N SER A 45 -19.55 -4.29 -13.15
CA SER A 45 -19.33 -2.83 -12.96
C SER A 45 -17.88 -2.56 -12.53
N SER A 46 -17.10 -1.94 -13.41
CA SER A 46 -15.76 -1.46 -13.08
C SER A 46 -15.84 -0.29 -12.11
N LEU A 47 -14.91 -0.24 -11.15
CA LEU A 47 -14.54 0.98 -10.43
C LEU A 47 -14.27 2.10 -11.44
N ALA A 48 -14.61 3.33 -11.05
CA ALA A 48 -14.50 4.58 -11.79
C ALA A 48 -13.66 4.52 -13.06
N VAL A 49 -14.30 4.74 -14.21
CA VAL A 49 -13.65 4.47 -15.47
C VAL A 49 -12.64 5.55 -15.78
N LEU A 50 -11.40 5.18 -16.14
CA LEU A 50 -10.49 6.16 -16.72
C LEU A 50 -11.04 6.56 -18.09
N HIS A 51 -11.38 7.83 -18.28
CA HIS A 51 -11.72 8.30 -19.61
C HIS A 51 -10.43 8.65 -20.36
N ALA A 52 -10.09 7.85 -21.37
CA ALA A 52 -8.97 8.10 -22.28
C ALA A 52 -9.51 8.59 -23.62
N GLN A 53 -9.11 9.79 -24.05
CA GLN A 53 -9.65 10.43 -25.26
C GLN A 53 -11.19 10.55 -25.25
N GLY A 54 -11.78 10.77 -24.06
CA GLY A 54 -13.23 10.85 -23.87
C GLY A 54 -13.95 9.51 -23.81
N LYS A 55 -13.28 8.37 -24.00
CA LYS A 55 -13.89 7.04 -23.95
C LYS A 55 -13.59 6.32 -22.62
N PRO A 56 -14.57 5.64 -22.03
CA PRO A 56 -14.35 4.81 -20.86
C PRO A 56 -13.36 3.68 -21.15
N LEU A 57 -12.28 3.58 -20.37
CA LEU A 57 -11.29 2.53 -20.42
C LEU A 57 -11.18 1.80 -19.07
N LYS A 58 -11.51 0.50 -19.08
CA LYS A 58 -11.23 -0.40 -17.96
C LYS A 58 -9.75 -0.78 -17.96
N LEU A 59 -9.08 -0.49 -16.85
CA LEU A 59 -7.66 -0.76 -16.65
C LEU A 59 -7.43 -2.15 -16.06
N SER A 60 -6.22 -2.68 -16.20
CA SER A 60 -5.71 -3.80 -15.41
C SER A 60 -5.53 -3.36 -13.95
N LEU A 61 -5.57 -4.27 -12.98
CA LEU A 61 -5.49 -3.83 -11.57
C LEU A 61 -4.17 -3.13 -11.22
N ALA A 62 -3.04 -3.59 -11.76
CA ALA A 62 -1.75 -2.94 -11.52
C ALA A 62 -1.76 -1.50 -12.06
N THR A 63 -2.26 -1.32 -13.28
CA THR A 63 -2.45 -0.02 -13.90
C THR A 63 -3.44 0.86 -13.13
N GLU A 64 -4.56 0.29 -12.68
CA GLU A 64 -5.63 0.96 -11.96
C GLU A 64 -5.16 1.45 -10.59
N GLU A 65 -4.46 0.61 -9.82
CA GLU A 65 -3.91 0.97 -8.50
C GLU A 65 -3.06 2.24 -8.60
N ILE A 66 -2.16 2.29 -9.59
CA ILE A 66 -1.26 3.43 -9.79
C ILE A 66 -2.02 4.67 -10.27
N ALA A 67 -3.04 4.50 -11.12
CA ALA A 67 -3.93 5.58 -11.52
C ALA A 67 -4.63 6.21 -10.30
N THR A 68 -5.00 5.41 -9.30
CA THR A 68 -5.59 5.94 -8.06
C THR A 68 -4.63 6.82 -7.26
N PHE A 69 -3.31 6.56 -7.31
CA PHE A 69 -2.35 7.39 -6.59
C PHE A 69 -2.30 8.80 -7.15
N TYR A 70 -2.33 8.93 -8.47
CA TYR A 70 -2.38 10.24 -9.13
C TYR A 70 -3.74 10.92 -8.90
N ALA A 71 -4.84 10.17 -9.07
CA ALA A 71 -6.19 10.71 -8.90
C ALA A 71 -6.43 11.29 -7.49
N LYS A 72 -5.95 10.63 -6.43
CA LYS A 72 -6.05 11.12 -5.04
C LYS A 72 -5.36 12.47 -4.80
N MET A 73 -4.49 12.89 -5.71
CA MET A 73 -3.72 14.12 -5.61
C MET A 73 -4.10 15.13 -6.69
N LEU A 74 -5.23 14.94 -7.38
CA LEU A 74 -5.59 15.77 -8.52
C LEU A 74 -5.64 17.26 -8.18
N ASP A 75 -6.08 17.60 -6.96
CA ASP A 75 -6.14 18.98 -6.43
C ASP A 75 -4.84 19.45 -5.72
N HIS A 76 -3.79 18.64 -5.71
CA HIS A 76 -2.54 18.97 -5.02
C HIS A 76 -1.55 19.68 -5.97
N GLU A 77 -0.81 20.68 -5.48
CA GLU A 77 0.26 21.39 -6.23
C GLU A 77 1.31 20.49 -6.92
N TYR A 78 1.44 19.20 -6.55
CA TYR A 78 2.38 18.30 -7.22
C TYR A 78 1.89 17.97 -8.63
N THR A 79 0.58 17.79 -8.83
CA THR A 79 0.01 17.43 -10.14
C THR A 79 0.04 18.57 -11.14
N THR A 80 0.41 19.80 -10.73
CA THR A 80 0.65 20.92 -11.65
C THR A 80 2.10 21.00 -12.11
N LYS A 81 3.03 20.29 -11.46
CA LYS A 81 4.46 20.31 -11.81
C LYS A 81 4.76 19.34 -12.95
N GLU A 82 5.42 19.85 -14.00
CA GLU A 82 5.75 19.07 -15.18
C GLU A 82 6.64 17.85 -14.87
N ILE A 83 7.65 18.02 -14.01
CA ILE A 83 8.53 16.93 -13.55
C ILE A 83 7.72 15.80 -12.92
N PHE A 84 6.72 16.15 -12.10
CA PHE A 84 5.86 15.17 -11.43
C PHE A 84 5.01 14.40 -12.44
N GLN A 85 4.35 15.12 -13.35
CA GLN A 85 3.52 14.53 -14.41
C GLN A 85 4.33 13.60 -15.32
N ASN A 86 5.51 14.03 -15.76
CA ASN A 86 6.39 13.25 -16.63
C ASN A 86 6.89 11.97 -15.95
N ASN A 87 7.36 12.07 -14.71
CA ASN A 87 7.82 10.91 -13.94
C ASN A 87 6.69 9.92 -13.65
N PHE A 88 5.52 10.42 -13.21
CA PHE A 88 4.33 9.60 -13.00
C PHE A 88 3.95 8.85 -14.27
N PHE A 89 3.81 9.57 -15.39
CA PHE A 89 3.35 8.97 -16.64
C PHE A 89 4.34 7.92 -17.14
N ASN A 90 5.65 8.19 -17.04
CA ASN A 90 6.68 7.23 -17.41
C ASN A 90 6.61 5.93 -16.60
N ASP A 91 6.45 6.01 -15.27
CA ASP A 91 6.39 4.82 -14.44
C ASP A 91 5.04 4.09 -14.58
N TRP A 92 3.93 4.82 -14.64
CA TRP A 92 2.60 4.24 -14.86
C TRP A 92 2.54 3.46 -16.18
N ARG A 93 3.16 3.99 -17.24
CA ARG A 93 3.29 3.31 -18.55
C ARG A 93 4.01 1.97 -18.47
N LYS A 94 4.98 1.79 -17.57
CA LYS A 94 5.73 0.53 -17.41
C LYS A 94 4.86 -0.58 -16.82
N GLU A 95 3.86 -0.21 -16.03
CA GLU A 95 2.95 -1.13 -15.34
C GLU A 95 1.69 -1.43 -16.18
N MET A 96 1.52 -0.73 -17.31
CA MET A 96 0.46 -0.99 -18.28
C MET A 96 0.69 -2.25 -19.09
N THR A 97 -0.40 -2.94 -19.42
CA THR A 97 -0.43 -3.98 -20.45
C THR A 97 -0.12 -3.39 -21.84
N PRO A 98 0.33 -4.21 -22.81
CA PRO A 98 0.57 -3.73 -24.19
C PRO A 98 -0.66 -3.09 -24.84
N LYS A 99 -1.88 -3.52 -24.47
CA LYS A 99 -3.13 -2.95 -24.96
C LYS A 99 -3.36 -1.55 -24.39
N GLU A 100 -3.20 -1.38 -23.09
CA GLU A 100 -3.33 -0.07 -22.44
C GLU A 100 -2.28 0.90 -22.96
N GLN A 101 -1.03 0.46 -23.15
CA GLN A 101 0.02 1.30 -23.73
C GLN A 101 -0.32 1.79 -25.16
N LYS A 102 -1.05 1.02 -25.95
CA LYS A 102 -1.47 1.47 -27.30
C LYS A 102 -2.53 2.58 -27.22
N ILE A 103 -3.37 2.57 -26.20
CA ILE A 103 -4.48 3.50 -26.02
C ILE A 103 -4.01 4.77 -25.28
N ILE A 104 -3.33 4.57 -24.15
CA ILE A 104 -2.85 5.62 -23.24
C ILE A 104 -1.48 6.10 -23.70
N LYS A 105 -1.50 7.10 -24.61
CA LYS A 105 -0.29 7.71 -25.20
C LYS A 105 0.12 9.01 -24.54
N ARG A 106 -0.82 9.75 -23.97
CA ARG A 106 -0.58 11.07 -23.37
C ARG A 106 -1.39 11.24 -22.08
N LEU A 107 -0.76 11.81 -21.06
CA LEU A 107 -1.39 12.05 -19.77
C LEU A 107 -2.53 13.08 -19.85
N ASP A 108 -2.39 14.14 -20.65
CA ASP A 108 -3.40 15.20 -20.81
C ASP A 108 -4.70 14.72 -21.47
N LYS A 109 -4.72 13.49 -22.00
CA LYS A 109 -5.91 12.84 -22.56
C LYS A 109 -6.57 11.87 -21.59
N CYS A 110 -6.03 11.73 -20.39
CA CYS A 110 -6.55 10.89 -19.32
C CYS A 110 -7.32 11.75 -18.32
N ASP A 111 -8.58 11.38 -18.06
CA ASP A 111 -9.42 12.05 -17.09
C ASP A 111 -9.57 11.19 -15.83
N PHE A 112 -9.05 11.72 -14.72
CA PHE A 112 -9.03 11.07 -13.41
C PHE A 112 -10.13 11.56 -12.48
N ARG A 113 -11.01 12.48 -12.91
CA ARG A 113 -11.97 13.16 -12.03
C ARG A 113 -12.97 12.21 -11.39
N GLU A 114 -13.38 11.15 -12.08
CA GLU A 114 -14.29 10.15 -11.51
C GLU A 114 -13.64 9.37 -10.37
N ILE A 115 -12.38 8.94 -10.56
CA ILE A 115 -11.57 8.26 -9.53
C ILE A 115 -11.33 9.22 -8.36
N HIS A 116 -11.00 10.47 -8.64
CA HIS A 116 -10.78 11.50 -7.62
C HIS A 116 -12.04 11.74 -6.78
N LYS A 117 -13.19 11.96 -7.43
CA LYS A 117 -14.48 12.14 -6.77
C LYS A 117 -14.79 10.97 -5.82
N TYR A 118 -14.58 9.73 -6.27
CA TYR A 118 -14.77 8.56 -5.41
C TYR A 118 -13.94 8.64 -4.12
N PHE A 119 -12.67 9.05 -4.19
CA PHE A 119 -11.82 9.16 -3.01
C PHE A 119 -12.19 10.36 -2.12
N VAL A 120 -12.67 11.46 -2.69
CA VAL A 120 -13.23 12.58 -1.93
C VAL A 120 -14.46 12.12 -1.16
N ASP A 121 -15.45 11.53 -1.84
CA ASP A 121 -16.68 11.04 -1.23
C ASP A 121 -16.38 9.99 -0.13
N LYS A 122 -15.42 9.09 -0.36
CA LYS A 122 -14.98 8.08 0.63
C LYS A 122 -14.30 8.71 1.85
N SER A 123 -13.51 9.76 1.64
CA SER A 123 -12.86 10.52 2.72
C SER A 123 -13.91 11.24 3.59
N GLU A 124 -14.92 11.82 2.96
CA GLU A 124 -16.05 12.46 3.64
C GLU A 124 -16.89 11.45 4.42
N ALA A 125 -17.23 10.31 3.82
CA ALA A 125 -17.91 9.21 4.49
C ALA A 125 -17.14 8.71 5.71
N ARG A 126 -15.80 8.58 5.62
CA ARG A 126 -14.96 8.19 6.75
C ARG A 126 -14.99 9.20 7.89
N LYS A 127 -15.05 10.49 7.59
CA LYS A 127 -15.19 11.54 8.62
C LYS A 127 -16.57 11.49 9.29
N ALA A 128 -17.59 11.15 8.52
CA ALA A 128 -18.99 11.03 8.97
C ALA A 128 -19.29 9.75 9.77
N LEU A 129 -18.34 8.82 9.91
CA LEU A 129 -18.52 7.60 10.71
C LEU A 129 -18.98 7.92 12.14
N SER A 130 -19.87 7.06 12.64
CA SER A 130 -20.39 7.14 14.01
C SER A 130 -19.29 6.94 15.05
N LYS A 131 -19.58 7.33 16.30
CA LYS A 131 -18.66 7.10 17.42
C LYS A 131 -18.38 5.60 17.63
N GLU A 132 -19.38 4.75 17.46
CA GLU A 132 -19.27 3.30 17.61
C GLU A 132 -18.38 2.68 16.53
N GLU A 133 -18.54 3.08 15.26
CA GLU A 133 -17.69 2.60 14.17
C GLU A 133 -16.24 3.07 14.33
N LYS A 134 -16.04 4.33 14.72
CA LYS A 134 -14.71 4.86 15.03
C LYS A 134 -14.04 4.11 16.18
N GLN A 135 -14.81 3.72 17.20
CA GLN A 135 -14.33 2.94 18.33
C GLN A 135 -13.92 1.52 17.90
N LYS A 136 -14.72 0.83 17.08
CA LYS A 136 -14.35 -0.47 16.51
C LYS A 136 -13.05 -0.42 15.70
N LEU A 137 -12.89 0.60 14.85
CA LEU A 137 -11.66 0.81 14.08
C LEU A 137 -10.43 1.06 14.96
N LYS A 138 -10.63 1.75 16.09
CA LYS A 138 -9.56 1.98 17.07
C LYS A 138 -9.17 0.66 17.76
N GLU A 139 -10.15 -0.13 18.21
CA GLU A 139 -9.89 -1.41 18.87
C GLU A 139 -9.14 -2.40 17.96
N GLU A 140 -9.47 -2.43 16.67
CA GLU A 140 -8.74 -3.24 15.69
C GLU A 140 -7.30 -2.72 15.47
N ALA A 141 -7.12 -1.39 15.43
CA ALA A 141 -5.79 -0.80 15.33
C ALA A 141 -4.93 -1.06 16.58
N ASP A 142 -5.55 -1.05 17.76
CA ASP A 142 -4.89 -1.33 19.04
C ASP A 142 -4.47 -2.81 19.14
N LYS A 143 -5.26 -3.75 18.61
CA LYS A 143 -4.86 -5.17 18.50
C LYS A 143 -3.62 -5.35 17.63
N ILE A 144 -3.60 -4.73 16.45
CA ILE A 144 -2.43 -4.76 15.55
C ILE A 144 -1.20 -4.13 16.24
N GLN A 145 -1.40 -3.04 16.97
CA GLN A 145 -0.32 -2.40 17.74
C GLN A 145 0.20 -3.31 18.86
N GLU A 146 -0.66 -4.06 19.54
CA GLU A 146 -0.26 -4.97 20.62
C GLU A 146 0.54 -6.16 20.10
N GLU A 147 0.15 -6.69 18.94
CA GLU A 147 0.76 -7.86 18.31
C GLU A 147 2.08 -7.53 17.59
N TYR A 148 2.14 -6.44 16.83
CA TYR A 148 3.29 -6.11 15.96
C TYR A 148 4.07 -4.88 16.39
N GLY A 149 3.49 -4.06 17.28
CA GLY A 149 4.06 -2.77 17.64
C GLY A 149 5.06 -2.80 18.79
N TYR A 150 5.44 -3.99 19.24
CA TYR A 150 6.38 -4.19 20.35
C TYR A 150 7.35 -5.33 20.04
N CYS A 151 8.56 -5.24 20.59
CA CYS A 151 9.54 -6.32 20.59
C CYS A 151 10.07 -6.55 22.00
N ILE A 152 10.75 -7.68 22.21
CA ILE A 152 11.53 -7.93 23.42
C ILE A 152 12.99 -7.63 23.13
N LEU A 153 13.60 -6.81 23.97
CA LEU A 153 14.99 -6.38 23.86
C LEU A 153 15.62 -6.41 25.24
N ASP A 154 16.65 -7.25 25.40
CA ASP A 154 17.31 -7.52 26.68
C ASP A 154 16.32 -7.84 27.82
N GLY A 155 15.26 -8.61 27.51
CA GLY A 155 14.22 -8.99 28.46
C GLY A 155 13.15 -7.91 28.74
N HIS A 156 13.27 -6.73 28.14
CA HIS A 156 12.28 -5.66 28.26
C HIS A 156 11.37 -5.58 27.04
N ARG A 157 10.07 -5.36 27.28
CA ARG A 157 9.11 -5.07 26.22
C ARG A 157 9.25 -3.63 25.78
N GLU A 158 9.74 -3.43 24.57
CA GLU A 158 10.02 -2.13 23.98
C GLU A 158 9.06 -1.82 22.82
N LYS A 159 8.66 -0.56 22.70
CA LYS A 159 7.75 -0.13 21.63
C LYS A 159 8.52 0.07 20.32
N ILE A 160 7.98 -0.43 19.22
CA ILE A 160 8.50 -0.19 17.87
C ILE A 160 7.91 1.12 17.32
N GLY A 161 8.75 1.95 16.71
CA GLY A 161 8.35 3.26 16.20
C GLY A 161 7.51 3.17 14.92
N ASN A 162 7.94 2.35 13.96
CA ASN A 162 7.39 2.30 12.61
C ASN A 162 7.27 0.86 12.08
N PHE A 163 6.55 0.00 12.81
CA PHE A 163 6.37 -1.42 12.47
C PHE A 163 5.57 -1.68 11.17
N LYS A 164 4.85 -0.68 10.67
CA LYS A 164 4.12 -0.76 9.39
C LYS A 164 5.03 -0.33 8.25
N THR A 165 5.14 -1.16 7.21
CA THR A 165 5.86 -0.83 5.98
C THR A 165 5.19 0.35 5.27
N GLU A 166 5.98 1.20 4.60
CA GLU A 166 5.44 2.29 3.81
C GLU A 166 4.57 1.73 2.66
N PRO A 167 3.33 2.22 2.47
CA PRO A 167 2.50 1.78 1.35
C PRO A 167 3.06 2.27 0.01
N PRO A 168 2.74 1.60 -1.11
CA PRO A 168 3.05 2.10 -2.44
C PRO A 168 2.34 3.43 -2.71
N GLY A 169 2.90 4.24 -3.60
CA GLY A 169 2.37 5.55 -3.92
C GLY A 169 3.28 6.33 -4.86
N LEU A 170 3.08 7.64 -4.98
CA LEU A 170 3.97 8.50 -5.77
C LEU A 170 4.94 9.25 -4.84
N PHE A 171 6.20 9.32 -5.25
CA PHE A 171 7.24 10.00 -4.49
C PHE A 171 7.01 11.52 -4.46
N ARG A 172 6.91 12.10 -3.27
CA ARG A 172 6.67 13.54 -3.05
C ARG A 172 7.94 14.17 -2.47
N GLY A 173 8.96 14.27 -3.32
CA GLY A 173 10.21 14.94 -2.95
C GLY A 173 10.00 16.44 -2.73
N ARG A 174 10.64 17.00 -1.70
CA ARG A 174 10.51 18.42 -1.32
C ARG A 174 11.18 19.34 -2.35
N GLY A 175 10.70 20.58 -2.46
CA GLY A 175 11.24 21.57 -3.41
C GLY A 175 11.05 21.12 -4.86
N ASP A 176 12.11 21.26 -5.67
CA ASP A 176 12.15 20.85 -7.09
C ASP A 176 12.87 19.51 -7.28
N HIS A 177 12.58 18.55 -6.39
CA HIS A 177 13.24 17.24 -6.43
C HIS A 177 12.99 16.52 -7.78
N PRO A 178 14.05 16.11 -8.51
CA PRO A 178 13.91 15.61 -9.89
C PRO A 178 13.17 14.28 -10.01
N LYS A 179 13.07 13.52 -8.93
CA LYS A 179 12.35 12.23 -8.86
C LYS A 179 10.90 12.32 -8.37
N MET A 180 10.37 13.53 -8.11
CA MET A 180 8.97 13.65 -7.69
C MET A 180 8.04 13.04 -8.73
N GLY A 181 6.97 12.36 -8.31
CA GLY A 181 6.03 11.69 -9.21
C GLY A 181 6.42 10.26 -9.59
N MET A 182 7.67 9.83 -9.35
CA MET A 182 8.07 8.43 -9.57
C MET A 182 7.29 7.46 -8.66
N LEU A 183 7.06 6.25 -9.15
CA LEU A 183 6.31 5.22 -8.43
C LEU A 183 7.16 4.63 -7.29
N LYS A 184 6.72 4.83 -6.04
CA LYS A 184 7.17 4.06 -4.88
C LYS A 184 6.51 2.69 -4.92
N LYS A 185 7.30 1.65 -5.11
CA LYS A 185 6.81 0.27 -5.23
C LYS A 185 6.37 -0.28 -3.88
N ARG A 186 5.50 -1.29 -3.95
CA ARG A 186 5.12 -2.11 -2.80
C ARG A 186 6.34 -2.92 -2.35
N ILE A 187 6.58 -2.94 -1.06
CA ILE A 187 7.62 -3.78 -0.47
C ILE A 187 7.05 -5.18 -0.28
N MET A 188 7.72 -6.18 -0.84
CA MET A 188 7.37 -7.59 -0.68
C MET A 188 8.23 -8.23 0.42
N PRO A 189 7.82 -9.35 1.03
CA PRO A 189 8.65 -10.06 1.99
C PRO A 189 10.06 -10.38 1.46
N GLU A 190 10.17 -10.68 0.17
CA GLU A 190 11.44 -10.96 -0.53
C GLU A 190 12.38 -9.74 -0.64
N ASP A 191 11.91 -8.54 -0.31
CA ASP A 191 12.72 -7.32 -0.21
C ASP A 191 13.22 -7.05 1.21
N VAL A 192 12.62 -7.69 2.21
CA VAL A 192 12.81 -7.39 3.63
C VAL A 192 13.88 -8.28 4.25
N VAL A 193 14.85 -7.64 4.88
CA VAL A 193 15.86 -8.25 5.75
C VAL A 193 15.38 -8.13 7.20
N ILE A 194 15.28 -9.26 7.90
CA ILE A 194 14.97 -9.32 9.32
C ILE A 194 16.27 -9.36 10.13
N ASN A 195 16.34 -8.60 11.21
CA ASN A 195 17.41 -8.66 12.19
C ASN A 195 16.85 -9.00 13.57
N CYS A 196 17.35 -10.07 14.17
CA CYS A 196 16.90 -10.55 15.48
C CYS A 196 18.04 -11.25 16.22
N SER A 197 17.79 -11.78 17.42
CA SER A 197 18.79 -12.56 18.16
C SER A 197 18.74 -14.03 17.71
N LYS A 198 19.89 -14.73 17.73
CA LYS A 198 20.00 -16.14 17.29
C LYS A 198 19.13 -17.10 18.10
N ASP A 199 18.90 -16.76 19.36
CA ASP A 199 18.12 -17.49 20.36
C ASP A 199 16.66 -17.02 20.44
N SER A 200 16.27 -16.01 19.64
CA SER A 200 14.89 -15.54 19.58
C SER A 200 14.04 -16.35 18.61
N LYS A 201 12.71 -16.26 18.76
CA LYS A 201 11.79 -16.75 17.73
C LYS A 201 11.87 -15.84 16.50
N ILE A 202 12.39 -16.39 15.40
CA ILE A 202 12.45 -15.68 14.12
C ILE A 202 11.02 -15.41 13.62
N PRO A 203 10.67 -14.17 13.23
CA PRO A 203 9.39 -13.88 12.60
C PRO A 203 9.19 -14.68 11.31
N GLU A 204 8.04 -15.32 11.16
CA GLU A 204 7.70 -16.04 9.93
C GLU A 204 7.21 -15.05 8.85
N PRO A 205 7.61 -15.25 7.58
CA PRO A 205 7.05 -14.48 6.47
C PRO A 205 5.57 -14.85 6.24
N PRO A 206 4.80 -14.00 5.55
CA PRO A 206 3.47 -14.37 5.07
C PRO A 206 3.48 -15.70 4.30
N ALA A 207 2.39 -16.46 4.38
CA ALA A 207 2.29 -17.77 3.74
C ALA A 207 2.62 -17.72 2.24
N GLY A 208 3.49 -18.62 1.79
CA GLY A 208 3.96 -18.68 0.40
C GLY A 208 5.09 -17.73 0.04
N HIS A 209 5.56 -16.91 0.98
CA HIS A 209 6.66 -15.98 0.81
C HIS A 209 7.89 -16.37 1.63
N LYS A 210 9.00 -15.69 1.35
CA LYS A 210 10.22 -15.76 2.17
C LYS A 210 10.80 -14.38 2.42
N TRP A 211 11.46 -14.22 3.55
CA TRP A 211 12.31 -13.04 3.77
C TRP A 211 13.47 -13.02 2.77
N LYS A 212 13.93 -11.81 2.43
CA LYS A 212 15.16 -11.63 1.66
C LYS A 212 16.33 -12.30 2.36
N GLU A 213 16.42 -12.06 3.66
CA GLU A 213 17.49 -12.52 4.53
C GLU A 213 17.02 -12.43 5.99
N VAL A 214 17.48 -13.36 6.82
CA VAL A 214 17.41 -13.24 8.28
C VAL A 214 18.84 -13.17 8.78
N ARG A 215 19.17 -12.13 9.55
CA ARG A 215 20.49 -11.94 10.14
C ARG A 215 20.41 -11.68 11.64
N PHE A 216 21.57 -11.76 12.26
CA PHE A 216 21.74 -11.64 13.71
C PHE A 216 22.92 -10.71 14.02
N ASP A 217 22.75 -9.44 13.66
CA ASP A 217 23.74 -8.39 13.85
C ASP A 217 23.38 -7.56 15.09
N ASN A 218 24.17 -7.72 16.15
CA ASN A 218 24.01 -7.01 17.42
C ASN A 218 24.77 -5.67 17.45
N THR A 219 25.39 -5.25 16.34
CA THR A 219 26.06 -3.95 16.23
C THR A 219 25.13 -2.85 15.71
N VAL A 220 23.91 -3.22 15.31
CA VAL A 220 22.89 -2.32 14.76
C VAL A 220 21.63 -2.31 15.63
N THR A 221 20.81 -1.28 15.47
CA THR A 221 19.59 -1.06 16.29
C THR A 221 18.28 -1.22 15.53
N TRP A 222 18.33 -1.61 14.26
CA TRP A 222 17.15 -1.84 13.43
C TRP A 222 16.69 -3.30 13.50
N LEU A 223 15.38 -3.50 13.42
CA LEU A 223 14.72 -4.81 13.52
C LEU A 223 14.41 -5.42 12.15
N ALA A 224 14.11 -4.56 11.17
CA ALA A 224 13.97 -4.96 9.78
C ALA A 224 14.48 -3.84 8.87
N SER A 225 14.89 -4.20 7.66
CA SER A 225 15.28 -3.22 6.64
C SER A 225 14.91 -3.65 5.24
N TRP A 226 14.79 -2.69 4.33
CA TRP A 226 14.64 -2.93 2.90
C TRP A 226 15.25 -1.76 2.12
N THR A 227 15.52 -1.99 0.83
CA THR A 227 15.98 -0.93 -0.08
C THR A 227 14.77 -0.34 -0.81
N GLU A 228 14.54 0.96 -0.68
CA GLU A 228 13.47 1.63 -1.45
C GLU A 228 13.91 1.94 -2.89
N ASN A 229 12.96 1.92 -3.82
CA ASN A 229 13.27 1.89 -5.25
C ASN A 229 13.50 3.26 -5.91
N ILE A 230 13.27 4.37 -5.22
CA ILE A 230 13.40 5.72 -5.77
C ILE A 230 14.86 6.19 -5.69
N GLN A 231 15.47 6.11 -4.51
CA GLN A 231 16.85 6.55 -4.28
C GLN A 231 17.81 5.38 -4.00
N ASN A 232 17.33 4.13 -3.99
CA ASN A 232 18.10 2.96 -3.57
C ASN A 232 18.65 3.10 -2.15
N SER A 233 17.95 3.87 -1.31
CA SER A 233 18.33 4.06 0.09
C SER A 233 17.76 2.93 0.97
N LEU A 234 18.45 2.66 2.08
CA LEU A 234 17.95 1.72 3.09
C LEU A 234 16.90 2.39 3.97
N LYS A 235 15.82 1.66 4.19
CA LYS A 235 14.76 1.97 5.14
C LYS A 235 14.80 0.96 6.27
N TYR A 236 14.41 1.40 7.46
CA TYR A 236 14.55 0.61 8.69
C TYR A 236 13.27 0.65 9.51
N ILE A 237 12.92 -0.47 10.12
CA ILE A 237 12.04 -0.53 11.29
C ILE A 237 12.93 -0.40 12.51
N MET A 238 12.65 0.60 13.34
CA MET A 238 13.43 0.90 14.55
C MET A 238 12.53 1.04 15.76
N LEU A 239 13.14 0.97 16.94
CA LEU A 239 12.48 1.26 18.20
C LEU A 239 11.94 2.69 18.24
N ASN A 240 10.94 2.89 19.08
CA ASN A 240 10.39 4.20 19.39
C ASN A 240 11.46 5.05 20.10
N PRO A 241 11.53 6.39 19.85
CA PRO A 241 12.47 7.26 20.56
C PRO A 241 12.41 7.20 22.09
N SER A 242 11.31 6.73 22.68
CA SER A 242 11.19 6.54 24.14
C SER A 242 11.82 5.26 24.67
N SER A 243 12.35 4.37 23.81
CA SER A 243 12.98 3.11 24.22
C SER A 243 14.34 3.37 24.87
N LYS A 244 14.79 2.49 25.78
CA LYS A 244 16.09 2.64 26.46
C LYS A 244 17.31 2.79 25.54
N LEU A 245 17.22 2.30 24.31
CA LEU A 245 18.30 2.28 23.32
C LEU A 245 18.34 3.53 22.41
N LYS A 246 17.36 4.43 22.49
CA LYS A 246 17.30 5.65 21.67
C LYS A 246 17.43 6.93 22.49
#